data_AF-A0A1G8R2T9-F1
#
_entry.id   AF-A0A1G8R2T9-F1
#
_cell.length_a   1.000
_cell.length_b   1.000
_cell.length_c   1.000
_cell.angle_alpha   90.00
_cell.angle_beta   90.00
_cell.angle_gamma   90.00
#
_symmetry.space_group_name_H-M   'P 1'
#
loop_
_entity.id
_entity.type
_entity.pdbx_description
1 polymer ?
#
loop_
_entity_poly.entity_id
_entity_poly.type
_entity_poly.pdbx_seq_one_letter_code
_entity_poly.pdbx_strand_id
1 'polypeptide(L)'
;MNKEPHKDFTATQWLIKLINNDHFAFQVLYDLYSAQLYGNLLRIVKDTDIAQDLLQLAFVKIWEKRHLIDPEKDFLAYLIQITRNLAYDHFRKVAIDRKLENYLLSVTDETYSHIEEELVYKESNQLFLDAVAKLSPQRKQVFTLCKMEGKSYHEVSNMLNISTSTISDHLLKSNKFIRAQMSIPEVLVSIFLMFLC
;
A
#
# COMPACT_ATOMS: atom_id res chain seq x y z
N MET A 1 22.12 23.73 -36.00
CA MET A 1 22.39 24.21 -34.63
C MET A 1 21.08 24.25 -33.88
N ASN A 2 20.83 23.29 -33.00
CA ASN A 2 19.91 23.40 -31.86
C ASN A 2 20.40 22.37 -30.85
N LYS A 3 21.19 22.84 -29.87
CA LYS A 3 21.68 22.00 -28.77
C LYS A 3 20.47 21.73 -27.85
N GLU A 4 20.06 20.47 -27.72
CA GLU A 4 19.07 20.08 -26.71
C GLU A 4 19.63 20.39 -25.30
N PRO A 5 18.96 21.22 -24.48
CA PRO A 5 19.58 21.83 -23.30
C PRO A 5 19.41 21.02 -21.98
N HIS A 6 19.04 19.74 -22.03
CA HIS A 6 18.53 19.02 -20.85
C HIS A 6 19.30 17.77 -20.41
N LYS A 7 20.52 17.56 -20.91
CA LYS A 7 21.25 16.30 -20.72
C LYS A 7 21.74 16.00 -19.29
N ASP A 8 21.68 16.96 -18.36
CA ASP A 8 22.29 16.84 -17.02
C ASP A 8 21.32 17.16 -15.85
N PHE A 9 20.00 17.06 -16.05
CA PHE A 9 19.05 17.34 -14.97
C PHE A 9 18.94 16.18 -13.97
N THR A 10 19.08 16.46 -12.67
CA THR A 10 18.83 15.49 -11.59
C THR A 10 17.33 15.27 -11.38
N ALA A 11 16.93 14.15 -10.77
CA ALA A 11 15.53 13.86 -10.46
C ALA A 11 14.87 15.00 -9.67
N THR A 12 15.57 15.58 -8.69
CA THR A 12 15.13 16.75 -7.92
C THR A 12 14.81 17.96 -8.82
N GLN A 13 15.63 18.25 -9.83
CA GLN A 13 15.38 19.37 -10.73
C GLN A 13 14.17 19.14 -11.62
N TRP A 14 13.92 17.90 -12.05
CA TRP A 14 12.68 17.53 -12.74
C TRP A 14 11.45 17.67 -11.85
N LEU A 15 11.55 17.33 -10.56
CA LEU A 15 10.46 17.51 -9.61
C LEU A 15 10.13 18.99 -9.38
N ILE A 16 11.14 19.85 -9.27
CA ILE A 16 10.93 21.30 -9.15
C ILE A 16 10.20 21.84 -10.39
N LYS A 17 10.55 21.37 -11.58
CA LYS A 17 9.84 21.74 -12.82
C LYS A 17 8.41 21.22 -12.83
N LEU A 18 8.18 19.97 -12.41
CA LEU A 18 6.84 19.38 -12.29
C LEU A 18 5.94 20.21 -11.36
N ILE A 19 6.46 20.61 -10.19
CA ILE A 19 5.75 21.45 -9.22
C ILE A 19 5.30 22.79 -9.85
N ASN A 20 6.08 23.30 -10.81
CA ASN A 20 5.78 24.53 -11.55
C ASN A 20 4.94 24.31 -12.82
N ASN A 21 4.19 23.20 -12.91
CA ASN A 21 3.30 22.85 -14.02
C ASN A 21 4.00 22.57 -15.36
N ASP A 22 5.28 22.19 -15.33
CA ASP A 22 6.00 21.79 -16.54
C ASP A 22 5.54 20.40 -17.01
N HIS A 23 4.76 20.37 -18.10
CA HIS A 23 4.29 19.13 -18.72
C HIS A 23 5.41 18.26 -19.27
N PHE A 24 6.52 18.85 -19.73
CA PHE A 24 7.66 18.09 -20.21
C PHE A 24 8.36 17.36 -19.06
N ALA A 25 8.47 18.01 -17.91
CA ALA A 25 8.99 17.37 -16.70
C ALA A 25 8.13 16.17 -16.27
N PHE A 26 6.80 16.25 -16.39
CA PHE A 26 5.92 15.12 -16.13
C PHE A 26 6.19 13.93 -17.07
N GLN A 27 6.35 14.19 -18.37
CA GLN A 27 6.68 13.16 -19.34
C GLN A 27 8.02 12.48 -19.02
N VAL A 28 9.05 13.25 -18.71
CA VAL A 28 10.37 12.71 -18.36
C VAL A 28 10.29 11.82 -17.11
N LEU A 29 9.56 12.26 -16.07
CA LEU A 29 9.37 11.46 -14.87
C LEU A 29 8.53 10.20 -15.14
N TYR A 30 7.54 10.28 -16.04
CA TYR A 30 6.79 9.11 -16.50
C TYR A 30 7.71 8.07 -17.14
N ASP A 31 8.54 8.49 -18.09
CA ASP A 31 9.44 7.59 -18.81
C ASP A 31 10.49 6.96 -17.89
N LEU A 32 10.96 7.70 -16.89
CA LEU A 32 11.92 7.20 -15.90
C LEU A 32 11.35 6.14 -14.96
N TYR A 33 10.10 6.30 -14.49
CA TYR A 33 9.57 5.49 -13.39
C TYR A 33 8.47 4.50 -13.79
N SER A 34 7.80 4.70 -14.93
CA SER A 34 6.63 3.90 -15.32
C SER A 34 6.91 2.39 -15.39
N ALA A 35 8.02 1.98 -16.00
CA ALA A 35 8.36 0.55 -16.15
C ALA A 35 8.56 -0.15 -14.79
N GLN A 36 9.26 0.51 -13.85
CA GLN A 36 9.49 -0.05 -12.52
C GLN A 36 8.18 -0.12 -11.71
N LEU A 37 7.35 0.93 -11.77
CA LEU A 37 6.07 0.96 -11.09
C LEU A 37 5.08 -0.07 -11.66
N TYR A 38 5.04 -0.21 -12.98
CA TYR A 38 4.25 -1.23 -13.65
C TYR A 38 4.63 -2.64 -13.21
N GLY A 39 5.94 -2.96 -13.21
CA GLY A 39 6.41 -4.27 -12.75
C GLY A 39 6.06 -4.56 -11.28
N ASN A 40 6.09 -3.53 -10.43
CA ASN A 40 5.64 -3.64 -9.04
C ASN A 40 4.13 -3.86 -8.92
N LEU A 41 3.31 -3.07 -9.63
CA LEU A 41 1.87 -3.22 -9.66
C LEU A 41 1.47 -4.60 -10.18
N LEU A 42 2.03 -5.04 -11.30
CA LEU A 42 1.77 -6.36 -11.88
C LEU A 42 2.08 -7.49 -10.90
N ARG A 43 3.16 -7.39 -10.12
CA ARG A 43 3.47 -8.38 -9.07
C ARG A 43 2.42 -8.40 -7.94
N ILE A 44 1.82 -7.25 -7.65
CA ILE A 44 0.82 -7.10 -6.59
C ILE A 44 -0.56 -7.59 -7.07
N VAL A 45 -1.05 -7.07 -8.20
CA VAL A 45 -2.40 -7.34 -8.70
C VAL A 45 -2.52 -8.60 -9.55
N LYS A 46 -1.40 -9.07 -10.12
CA LYS A 46 -1.31 -10.27 -10.99
C LYS A 46 -2.24 -10.24 -12.21
N ASP A 47 -2.59 -9.05 -12.65
CA ASP A 47 -3.44 -8.78 -13.80
C ASP A 47 -2.84 -7.60 -14.58
N THR A 48 -2.67 -7.76 -15.89
CA THR A 48 -2.01 -6.76 -16.75
C THR A 48 -2.85 -5.52 -16.93
N ASP A 49 -4.16 -5.68 -17.10
CA ASP A 49 -5.07 -4.59 -17.40
C ASP A 49 -5.27 -3.74 -16.15
N ILE A 50 -5.47 -4.39 -14.99
CA ILE A 50 -5.53 -3.68 -13.71
C ILE A 50 -4.20 -2.98 -13.39
N ALA A 51 -3.05 -3.62 -13.66
CA ALA A 51 -1.76 -2.99 -13.43
C ALA A 51 -1.57 -1.72 -14.29
N GLN A 52 -2.00 -1.77 -15.55
CA GLN A 52 -1.97 -0.64 -16.48
C GLN A 52 -2.87 0.51 -15.97
N ASP A 53 -4.09 0.20 -15.56
CA ASP A 53 -5.06 1.18 -15.08
C ASP A 53 -4.58 1.87 -13.79
N LEU A 54 -4.06 1.10 -12.83
CA LEU A 54 -3.54 1.64 -11.58
C LEU A 54 -2.27 2.47 -11.82
N LEU A 55 -1.44 2.11 -12.79
CA LEU A 55 -0.27 2.91 -13.17
C LEU A 55 -0.71 4.28 -13.70
N GLN A 56 -1.67 4.32 -14.62
CA GLN A 56 -2.22 5.58 -15.15
C GLN A 56 -2.80 6.42 -14.02
N LEU A 57 -3.61 5.82 -13.15
CA LEU A 57 -4.21 6.50 -12.01
C LEU A 57 -3.15 7.05 -11.04
N ALA A 58 -2.03 6.36 -10.85
CA ALA A 58 -0.91 6.86 -10.04
C ALA A 58 -0.35 8.15 -10.63
N PHE A 59 -0.09 8.18 -11.94
CA PHE A 59 0.43 9.36 -12.63
C PHE A 59 -0.57 10.52 -12.68
N VAL A 60 -1.88 10.24 -12.80
CA VAL A 60 -2.92 11.26 -12.62
C VAL A 60 -2.84 11.87 -11.22
N LYS A 61 -2.76 11.04 -10.17
CA LYS A 61 -2.65 11.53 -8.78
C LYS A 61 -1.38 12.33 -8.54
N ILE A 62 -0.25 11.93 -9.14
CA ILE A 62 1.01 12.67 -9.07
C ILE A 62 0.86 14.04 -9.70
N TRP A 63 0.23 14.12 -10.87
CA TRP A 63 -0.06 15.40 -11.51
C TRP A 63 -0.96 16.25 -10.62
N GLU A 64 -2.11 15.75 -10.18
CA GLU A 64 -3.05 16.50 -9.34
C GLU A 64 -2.43 17.03 -8.04
N LYS A 65 -1.59 16.21 -7.39
CA LYS A 65 -0.96 16.53 -6.11
C LYS A 65 0.47 17.06 -6.24
N ARG A 66 0.91 17.44 -7.44
CA ARG A 66 2.30 17.83 -7.71
C ARG A 66 2.83 18.91 -6.78
N HIS A 67 2.00 19.88 -6.39
CA HIS A 67 2.40 20.96 -5.48
C HIS A 67 2.69 20.52 -4.03
N LEU A 68 2.29 19.30 -3.65
CA LEU A 68 2.56 18.73 -2.33
C LEU A 68 3.82 17.85 -2.32
N ILE A 69 4.47 17.68 -3.48
CA ILE A 69 5.69 16.87 -3.58
C ILE A 69 6.85 17.65 -2.97
N ASP A 70 7.55 17.01 -2.05
CA ASP A 70 8.79 17.50 -1.45
C ASP A 70 9.98 16.97 -2.28
N PRO A 71 10.68 17.84 -3.05
CA PRO A 71 11.74 17.42 -3.95
C PRO A 71 13.02 16.95 -3.23
N GLU A 72 13.14 17.21 -1.92
CA GLU A 72 14.27 16.76 -1.09
C GLU A 72 14.09 15.33 -0.57
N LYS A 73 12.88 14.76 -0.69
CA LYS A 73 12.59 13.38 -0.28
C LYS A 73 12.74 12.39 -1.43
N ASP A 74 12.88 11.11 -1.08
CA ASP A 74 12.96 10.03 -2.05
C ASP A 74 11.63 9.91 -2.82
N PHE A 75 11.65 10.39 -4.05
CA PHE A 75 10.50 10.36 -4.95
C PHE A 75 10.09 8.95 -5.34
N LEU A 76 11.05 8.02 -5.51
CA LEU A 76 10.71 6.63 -5.81
C LEU A 76 9.96 5.99 -4.64
N ALA A 77 10.37 6.24 -3.40
CA ALA A 77 9.64 5.79 -2.23
C ALA A 77 8.20 6.35 -2.19
N TYR A 78 8.02 7.62 -2.54
CA TYR A 78 6.71 8.25 -2.66
C TYR A 78 5.83 7.58 -3.74
N LEU A 79 6.39 7.32 -4.92
CA LEU A 79 5.69 6.64 -6.02
C LEU A 79 5.28 5.21 -5.65
N ILE A 80 6.16 4.47 -4.98
CA ILE A 80 5.87 3.11 -4.49
C ILE A 80 4.74 3.16 -3.46
N GLN A 81 4.70 4.18 -2.60
CA GLN A 81 3.62 4.33 -1.62
C GLN A 81 2.27 4.60 -2.31
N ILE A 82 2.22 5.49 -3.31
CA ILE A 82 0.99 5.76 -4.07
C ILE A 82 0.47 4.50 -4.75
N THR A 83 1.33 3.81 -5.49
CA THR A 83 0.95 2.62 -6.25
C THR A 83 0.47 1.48 -5.34
N ARG A 84 1.09 1.30 -4.17
CA ARG A 84 0.59 0.37 -3.14
C ARG A 84 -0.80 0.74 -2.65
N ASN A 85 -1.02 1.99 -2.28
CA ASN A 85 -2.32 2.46 -1.81
C ASN A 85 -3.41 2.24 -2.86
N LEU A 86 -3.10 2.49 -4.14
CA LEU A 86 -4.01 2.24 -5.25
C LEU A 86 -4.35 0.76 -5.43
N ALA A 87 -3.36 -0.12 -5.34
CA ALA A 87 -3.60 -1.57 -5.37
C ALA A 87 -4.48 -2.01 -4.19
N TYR A 88 -4.30 -1.43 -3.00
CA TYR A 88 -5.17 -1.72 -1.86
C TYR A 88 -6.59 -1.23 -2.08
N ASP A 89 -6.77 0.00 -2.55
CA ASP A 89 -8.09 0.54 -2.87
C ASP A 89 -8.81 -0.33 -3.90
N HIS A 90 -8.08 -0.83 -4.91
CA HIS A 90 -8.61 -1.79 -5.87
C HIS A 90 -9.08 -3.09 -5.20
N PHE A 91 -8.22 -3.74 -4.41
CA PHE A 91 -8.62 -4.98 -3.73
C PHE A 91 -9.77 -4.79 -2.74
N ARG A 92 -9.79 -3.66 -2.03
CA ARG A 92 -10.90 -3.29 -1.14
C ARG A 92 -12.19 -3.18 -1.93
N LYS A 93 -12.17 -2.50 -3.08
CA LYS A 93 -13.33 -2.35 -3.94
C LYS A 93 -13.80 -3.70 -4.49
N VAL A 94 -12.89 -4.53 -5.00
CA VAL A 94 -13.21 -5.90 -5.46
C VAL A 94 -13.84 -6.74 -4.34
N ALA A 95 -13.35 -6.63 -3.10
CA ALA A 95 -13.93 -7.35 -1.97
C ALA A 95 -15.33 -6.85 -1.62
N ILE A 96 -15.59 -5.53 -1.71
CA ILE A 96 -16.92 -4.96 -1.50
C ILE A 96 -17.86 -5.37 -2.63
N ASP A 97 -17.41 -5.28 -3.88
CA ASP A 97 -18.21 -5.63 -5.05
C ASP A 97 -18.59 -7.12 -5.02
N ARG A 98 -17.66 -8.01 -4.63
CA ARG A 98 -17.97 -9.43 -4.40
C ARG A 98 -18.94 -9.65 -3.23
N LYS A 99 -18.80 -8.91 -2.13
CA LYS A 99 -19.77 -8.98 -1.02
C LYS A 99 -21.16 -8.55 -1.46
N LEU A 100 -21.23 -7.50 -2.28
CA LEU A 100 -22.49 -7.01 -2.85
C LEU A 100 -23.07 -8.03 -3.83
N GLU A 101 -22.24 -8.62 -4.68
CA GLU A 101 -22.64 -9.70 -5.60
C GLU A 101 -23.17 -10.91 -4.82
N ASN A 102 -22.45 -11.39 -3.81
CA ASN A 102 -22.89 -12.47 -2.92
C ASN A 102 -24.18 -12.11 -2.16
N TYR A 103 -24.33 -10.85 -1.72
CA TYR A 103 -25.56 -10.38 -1.10
C TYR A 103 -26.73 -10.43 -2.09
N LEU A 104 -26.56 -9.89 -3.30
CA LEU A 104 -27.60 -9.93 -4.33
C LEU A 104 -27.97 -11.37 -4.72
N LEU A 105 -26.98 -12.26 -4.84
CA LEU A 105 -27.19 -13.69 -5.11
C LEU A 105 -27.88 -14.41 -3.94
N SER A 106 -27.68 -14.00 -2.70
CA SER A 106 -28.35 -14.60 -1.54
C SER A 106 -29.74 -14.07 -1.24
N VAL A 107 -30.04 -12.85 -1.70
CA VAL A 107 -31.41 -12.36 -1.72
C VAL A 107 -32.24 -13.22 -2.69
N THR A 108 -31.58 -13.96 -3.60
CA THR A 108 -32.20 -14.94 -4.49
C THR A 108 -32.09 -16.41 -4.05
N ASP A 109 -31.21 -16.78 -3.11
CA ASP A 109 -31.07 -18.15 -2.57
C ASP A 109 -30.81 -18.13 -1.04
N GLU A 110 -31.76 -18.67 -0.28
CA GLU A 110 -31.95 -18.44 1.16
C GLU A 110 -30.78 -18.90 2.08
N THR A 111 -30.27 -17.93 2.85
CA THR A 111 -29.74 -18.02 4.24
C THR A 111 -28.47 -18.81 4.60
N TYR A 112 -28.06 -19.86 3.89
CA TYR A 112 -26.92 -20.69 4.37
C TYR A 112 -25.52 -20.10 4.09
N SER A 113 -25.32 -19.44 2.94
CA SER A 113 -23.98 -18.97 2.51
C SER A 113 -23.49 -17.72 3.25
N HIS A 114 -24.38 -16.80 3.65
CA HIS A 114 -23.99 -15.56 4.36
C HIS A 114 -23.53 -15.81 5.79
N ILE A 115 -24.13 -16.80 6.46
CA ILE A 115 -23.75 -17.15 7.82
C ILE A 115 -22.32 -17.70 7.82
N GLU A 116 -21.97 -18.57 6.87
CA GLU A 116 -20.60 -19.11 6.77
C GLU A 116 -19.57 -18.03 6.42
N GLU A 117 -19.82 -17.16 5.43
CA GLU A 117 -18.84 -16.11 5.09
C GLU A 117 -18.68 -15.07 6.22
N GLU A 118 -19.77 -14.62 6.86
CA GLU A 118 -19.69 -13.69 7.98
C GLU A 118 -19.01 -14.32 9.21
N LEU A 119 -19.26 -15.60 9.46
CA LEU A 119 -18.60 -16.38 10.51
C LEU A 119 -17.11 -16.52 10.21
N VAL A 120 -16.72 -16.87 8.98
CA VAL A 120 -15.31 -16.96 8.54
C VAL A 120 -14.59 -15.62 8.66
N TYR A 121 -15.23 -14.49 8.33
CA TYR A 121 -14.65 -13.16 8.53
C TYR A 121 -14.50 -12.80 10.01
N LYS A 122 -15.50 -13.09 10.84
CA LYS A 122 -15.44 -12.87 12.30
C LYS A 122 -14.37 -13.75 12.95
N GLU A 123 -14.30 -15.02 12.57
CA GLU A 123 -13.27 -15.97 13.01
C GLU A 123 -11.88 -15.51 12.57
N SER A 124 -11.71 -15.08 11.32
CA SER A 124 -10.43 -14.58 10.83
C SER A 124 -9.97 -13.29 11.54
N ASN A 125 -10.91 -12.40 11.88
CA ASN A 125 -10.59 -11.18 12.62
C ASN A 125 -10.25 -11.48 14.09
N GLN A 126 -10.98 -12.41 14.72
CA GLN A 126 -10.68 -12.85 16.08
C GLN A 126 -9.31 -13.54 16.14
N LEU A 127 -9.01 -14.43 15.18
CA LEU A 127 -7.72 -15.09 15.07
C LEU A 127 -6.56 -14.09 14.89
N PHE A 128 -6.79 -13.02 14.12
CA PHE A 128 -5.83 -11.93 13.99
C PHE A 128 -5.60 -11.18 15.32
N LEU A 129 -6.66 -10.78 16.02
CA LEU A 129 -6.55 -10.10 17.30
C LEU A 129 -5.85 -10.98 18.35
N ASP A 130 -6.15 -12.28 18.36
CA ASP A 130 -5.49 -13.26 19.23
C ASP A 130 -4.00 -13.42 18.87
N ALA A 131 -3.65 -13.41 17.59
CA ALA A 131 -2.27 -13.44 17.13
C ALA A 131 -1.50 -12.17 17.55
N VAL A 132 -2.13 -10.99 17.44
CA VAL A 132 -1.55 -9.72 17.92
C VAL A 132 -1.38 -9.74 19.43
N ALA A 133 -2.35 -10.31 20.17
CA ALA A 133 -2.27 -10.43 21.63
C ALA A 133 -1.09 -11.30 22.10
N LYS A 134 -0.68 -12.30 21.29
CA LYS A 134 0.45 -13.20 21.56
C LYS A 134 1.82 -12.62 21.21
N LEU A 135 1.89 -11.44 20.59
CA LEU A 135 3.18 -10.77 20.34
C LEU A 135 3.87 -10.40 21.66
N SER A 136 5.20 -10.33 21.65
CA SER A 136 5.92 -9.80 22.80
C SER A 136 5.50 -8.34 23.07
N PRO A 137 5.54 -7.87 24.33
CA PRO A 137 5.02 -6.54 24.70
C PRO A 137 5.55 -5.40 23.80
N GLN A 138 6.85 -5.38 23.54
CA GLN A 138 7.47 -4.38 22.66
C GLN A 138 7.01 -4.48 21.21
N ARG A 139 6.89 -5.70 20.67
CA ARG A 139 6.41 -5.93 19.30
C ARG A 139 4.96 -5.56 19.13
N LYS A 140 4.13 -5.89 20.12
CA LYS A 140 2.71 -5.52 20.16
C LYS A 140 2.57 -4.01 20.17
N GLN A 141 3.30 -3.32 21.05
CA GLN A 141 3.26 -1.86 21.17
C GLN A 141 3.67 -1.17 19.87
N VAL A 142 4.80 -1.56 19.28
CA VAL A 142 5.26 -1.02 17.98
C VAL A 142 4.25 -1.32 16.87
N PHE A 143 3.72 -2.54 16.82
CA PHE A 143 2.74 -2.94 15.83
C PHE A 143 1.45 -2.12 15.94
N THR A 144 0.91 -1.96 17.15
CA THR A 144 -0.29 -1.14 17.38
C THR A 144 -0.07 0.31 16.94
N LEU A 145 1.02 0.96 17.38
CA LEU A 145 1.28 2.37 17.04
C LEU A 145 1.43 2.58 15.53
N CYS A 146 2.16 1.69 14.83
CA CYS A 146 2.42 1.86 13.40
C CYS A 146 1.29 1.35 12.50
N LYS A 147 0.59 0.27 12.90
CA LYS A 147 -0.40 -0.43 12.04
C LYS A 147 -1.84 -0.12 12.43
N MET A 148 -2.13 -0.05 13.72
CA MET A 148 -3.50 0.22 14.17
C MET A 148 -3.78 1.72 14.32
N GLU A 149 -2.77 2.48 14.75
CA GLU A 149 -2.91 3.92 15.00
C GLU A 149 -2.27 4.80 13.91
N GLY A 150 -1.60 4.20 12.91
CA GLY A 150 -1.08 4.92 11.74
C GLY A 150 0.09 5.87 12.00
N LYS A 151 0.81 5.74 13.12
CA LYS A 151 1.97 6.60 13.43
C LYS A 151 3.17 6.28 12.55
N SER A 152 3.92 7.31 12.16
CA SER A 152 5.17 7.15 11.42
C SER A 152 6.26 6.52 12.28
N TYR A 153 7.25 5.91 11.64
CA TYR A 153 8.38 5.30 12.34
C TYR A 153 9.16 6.35 13.14
N HIS A 154 9.22 7.59 12.66
CA HIS A 154 9.88 8.68 13.37
C HIS A 154 9.12 9.08 14.65
N GLU A 155 7.80 9.18 14.60
CA GLU A 155 6.98 9.43 15.78
C GLU A 155 7.15 8.32 16.81
N VAL A 156 7.06 7.05 16.39
CA VAL A 156 7.23 5.90 17.29
C VAL A 156 8.66 5.80 17.83
N SER A 157 9.66 6.14 17.01
CA SER A 157 11.08 6.21 17.42
C SER A 157 11.26 7.18 18.57
N ASN A 158 10.64 8.36 18.48
CA ASN A 158 10.69 9.37 19.53
C ASN A 158 9.89 8.96 20.77
N MET A 159 8.72 8.33 20.59
CA MET A 159 7.87 7.89 21.70
C MET A 159 8.51 6.77 22.53
N LEU A 160 9.17 5.82 21.87
CA LEU A 160 9.70 4.62 22.51
C LEU A 160 11.22 4.68 22.75
N ASN A 161 11.88 5.75 22.29
CA ASN A 161 13.32 5.93 22.36
C ASN A 161 14.13 4.75 21.78
N ILE A 162 13.70 4.26 20.62
CA ILE A 162 14.34 3.17 19.86
C ILE A 162 14.53 3.61 18.40
N SER A 163 15.53 3.06 17.70
CA SER A 163 15.78 3.45 16.31
C SER A 163 14.64 3.05 15.36
N THR A 164 14.48 3.79 14.27
CA THR A 164 13.57 3.42 13.17
C THR A 164 13.91 2.05 12.55
N SER A 165 15.19 1.66 12.59
CA SER A 165 15.64 0.31 12.20
C SER A 165 15.10 -0.76 13.14
N THR A 166 15.12 -0.51 14.45
CA THR A 166 14.55 -1.39 15.48
C THR A 166 13.03 -1.53 15.31
N ILE A 167 12.34 -0.43 14.98
CA ILE A 167 10.90 -0.45 14.66
C ILE A 167 10.61 -1.32 13.44
N SER A 168 11.39 -1.17 12.36
CA SER A 168 11.27 -1.99 11.15
C SER A 168 11.44 -3.48 11.46
N ASP A 169 12.47 -3.84 12.24
CA ASP A 169 12.72 -5.22 12.68
C ASP A 169 11.57 -5.78 13.54
N HIS A 170 11.04 -4.98 14.47
CA HIS A 170 9.87 -5.37 15.26
C HIS A 170 8.66 -5.65 14.36
N LEU A 171 8.37 -4.78 13.39
CA LEU A 171 7.25 -4.97 12.47
C LEU A 171 7.42 -6.18 11.56
N LEU A 172 8.63 -6.43 11.04
CA LEU A 172 8.92 -7.62 10.25
C LEU A 172 8.68 -8.90 11.06
N LYS A 173 9.18 -8.96 12.30
CA LYS A 173 9.00 -10.11 13.19
C LYS A 173 7.53 -10.28 13.61
N SER A 174 6.80 -9.19 13.86
CA SER A 174 5.37 -9.23 14.16
C SER A 174 4.55 -9.77 12.99
N ASN A 175 4.80 -9.27 11.77
CA ASN A 175 4.11 -9.74 10.57
C ASN A 175 4.38 -11.23 10.30
N LYS A 176 5.64 -11.67 10.47
CA LYS A 176 5.99 -13.09 10.32
C LYS A 176 5.28 -13.96 11.35
N PHE A 177 5.23 -13.51 12.60
CA PHE A 177 4.55 -14.23 13.67
C PHE A 177 3.03 -14.33 13.42
N ILE A 178 2.38 -13.21 13.09
CA ILE A 178 0.94 -13.18 12.81
C ILE A 178 0.61 -14.09 11.62
N ARG A 179 1.41 -14.05 10.56
CA ARG A 179 1.26 -14.97 9.41
C ARG A 179 1.30 -16.44 9.81
N ALA A 180 2.23 -16.82 10.67
CA ALA A 180 2.33 -18.21 11.14
C ALA A 180 1.15 -18.66 12.01
N GLN A 181 0.37 -17.73 12.58
CA GLN A 181 -0.81 -18.03 13.39
C GLN A 181 -2.10 -18.08 12.58
N MET A 182 -2.09 -17.57 11.34
CA MET A 182 -3.28 -17.52 10.49
C MET A 182 -3.35 -18.74 9.58
N SER A 183 -4.45 -19.50 9.68
CA SER A 183 -4.72 -20.70 8.85
C SER A 183 -5.26 -20.37 7.46
N ILE A 184 -4.81 -19.26 6.85
CA ILE A 184 -5.24 -18.81 5.52
C ILE A 184 -4.03 -18.67 4.59
N PRO A 185 -4.22 -18.79 3.26
CA PRO A 185 -3.14 -18.65 2.28
C PRO A 185 -2.28 -17.39 2.48
N GLU A 186 -0.95 -17.51 2.42
CA GLU A 186 0.00 -16.44 2.75
C GLU A 186 -0.24 -15.12 2.00
N VAL A 187 -0.79 -15.22 0.79
CA VAL A 187 -1.17 -14.07 -0.05
C VAL A 187 -2.30 -13.26 0.60
N LEU A 188 -3.31 -13.93 1.15
CA LEU A 188 -4.45 -13.29 1.81
C LEU A 188 -4.06 -12.67 3.16
N VAL A 189 -3.16 -13.30 3.91
CA VAL A 189 -2.62 -12.68 5.15
C VAL A 189 -1.81 -11.43 4.83
N SER A 190 -1.01 -11.49 3.78
CA SER A 190 -0.21 -10.33 3.36
C SER A 190 -1.11 -9.18 2.95
N ILE A 191 -2.19 -9.46 2.22
CA ILE A 191 -3.22 -8.49 1.84
C ILE A 191 -3.95 -7.94 3.08
N PHE A 192 -4.36 -8.80 4.02
CA PHE A 192 -5.03 -8.40 5.26
C PHE A 192 -4.15 -7.51 6.16
N LEU A 193 -2.87 -7.86 6.34
CA LEU A 193 -1.90 -7.04 7.08
C LEU A 193 -1.59 -5.71 6.38
N MET A 194 -1.76 -5.66 5.05
CA MET A 194 -1.64 -4.44 4.27
C MET A 194 -2.88 -3.53 4.39
N PHE A 195 -4.07 -4.07 4.70
CA PHE A 195 -5.29 -3.31 4.98
C PHE A 195 -5.34 -2.65 6.37
N LEU A 196 -4.48 -3.08 7.31
CA LEU A 196 -4.27 -2.47 8.62
C LEU A 196 -3.11 -1.46 8.58
N CYS A 197 -3.03 -0.65 7.53
CA CYS A 197 -2.03 0.41 7.33
C CYS A 197 -2.72 1.68 6.85
#